data_AF-A0A077LIT6-F1
#
_entry.id   AF-A0A077LIT6-F1
#
_cell.length_a   1.000
_cell.length_b   1.000
_cell.length_c   1.000
_cell.angle_alpha   90.00
_cell.angle_beta   90.00
_cell.angle_gamma   90.00
#
_symmetry.space_group_name_H-M   'P 1'
#
loop_
_entity.id
_entity.type
_entity.pdbx_description
1 polymer ?
#
loop_
_entity_poly.entity_id
_entity_poly.type
_entity_poly.pdbx_seq_one_letter_code
_entity_poly.pdbx_strand_id
1 'polypeptide(L)'
;MSVSTLAYTLHVLAALVWVGGMFFAWMILRPAIIAALEGPLRLRLWVQVFPRFFTWVWLAIVILPVTGVVFARLNYPSLELAPRYVQAMMGLYVVMVAVFLRIHSLQLPELRQAVQAEQWAEGAGVLGRIRRLVGINLLIGLAVVALAAARPALWS
;
A
#
# COMPACT_ATOMS: atom_id res chain seq x y z
N MET A 1 -2.79 -27.47 7.69
CA MET A 1 -2.26 -26.68 6.54
C MET A 1 -0.75 -26.81 6.53
N SER A 2 -0.11 -26.94 5.36
CA SER A 2 1.37 -26.91 5.30
C SER A 2 1.89 -25.50 5.60
N VAL A 3 3.13 -25.39 6.08
CA VAL A 3 3.78 -24.09 6.36
C VAL A 3 3.82 -23.21 5.09
N SER A 4 4.09 -23.82 3.93
CA SER A 4 4.12 -23.13 2.63
C SER A 4 2.74 -22.56 2.26
N THR A 5 1.67 -23.34 2.44
CA THR A 5 0.30 -22.88 2.19
C THR A 5 -0.10 -21.74 3.11
N LEU A 6 0.24 -21.82 4.40
CA LEU A 6 -0.06 -20.76 5.35
C LEU A 6 0.68 -19.46 5.00
N ALA A 7 1.98 -19.54 4.71
CA ALA A 7 2.78 -18.39 4.30
C ALA A 7 2.21 -17.73 3.04
N TYR A 8 1.86 -18.51 2.02
CA TYR A 8 1.24 -18.00 0.80
C TYR A 8 -0.11 -17.32 1.06
N THR A 9 -0.99 -17.93 1.86
CA THR A 9 -2.28 -17.34 2.22
C THR A 9 -2.10 -16.00 2.93
N LEU A 10 -1.22 -15.92 3.93
CA LEU A 10 -0.93 -14.68 4.64
C LEU A 10 -0.33 -13.62 3.73
N HIS A 11 0.55 -14.01 2.80
CA HIS A 11 1.15 -13.12 1.82
C HIS A 11 0.07 -12.47 0.93
N VAL A 12 -0.82 -13.29 0.37
CA VAL A 12 -1.91 -12.82 -0.50
C VAL A 12 -2.88 -11.94 0.25
N LEU A 13 -3.26 -12.30 1.48
CA LEU A 13 -4.14 -11.47 2.32
C LEU A 13 -3.50 -10.11 2.67
N ALA A 14 -2.21 -10.08 2.99
CA ALA A 14 -1.50 -8.83 3.24
C ALA A 14 -1.45 -7.93 1.99
N ALA A 15 -1.17 -8.51 0.81
CA ALA A 15 -1.20 -7.81 -0.46
C ALA A 15 -2.60 -7.26 -0.76
N LEU A 16 -3.65 -8.07 -0.54
CA LEU A 16 -5.05 -7.68 -0.73
C LEU A 16 -5.44 -6.52 0.17
N VAL A 17 -5.11 -6.58 1.47
CA VAL A 17 -5.42 -5.50 2.42
C VAL A 17 -4.75 -4.20 2.01
N TRP A 18 -3.47 -4.25 1.63
CA TRP A 18 -2.75 -3.03 1.27
C TRP A 18 -3.17 -2.48 -0.09
N VAL A 19 -3.07 -3.26 -1.16
CA VAL A 19 -3.39 -2.81 -2.53
C VAL A 19 -4.88 -2.58 -2.70
N GLY A 20 -5.72 -3.50 -2.20
CA GLY A 20 -7.18 -3.36 -2.22
C GLY A 20 -7.66 -2.19 -1.35
N GLY A 21 -7.04 -1.95 -0.20
CA GLY A 21 -7.33 -0.77 0.63
C GLY A 21 -7.00 0.55 -0.06
N MET A 22 -5.86 0.61 -0.78
CA MET A 22 -5.53 1.79 -1.61
C MET A 22 -6.51 1.96 -2.77
N PHE A 23 -6.90 0.87 -3.43
CA PHE A 23 -7.91 0.90 -4.48
C PHE A 23 -9.23 1.44 -3.95
N PHE A 24 -9.72 0.90 -2.83
CA PHE A 24 -10.93 1.38 -2.18
C PHE A 24 -10.84 2.86 -1.80
N ALA A 25 -9.73 3.29 -1.18
CA ALA A 25 -9.52 4.67 -0.79
C ALA A 25 -9.58 5.64 -1.99
N TRP A 26 -8.99 5.25 -3.13
CA TRP A 26 -8.86 6.11 -4.30
C TRP A 26 -10.09 6.09 -5.21
N MET A 27 -10.62 4.90 -5.50
CA MET A 27 -11.72 4.71 -6.46
C MET A 27 -13.11 4.88 -5.83
N ILE A 28 -13.27 4.53 -4.55
CA ILE A 28 -14.59 4.43 -3.93
C ILE A 28 -14.77 5.52 -2.88
N LEU A 29 -13.91 5.53 -1.86
CA LEU A 29 -14.05 6.41 -0.71
C LEU A 29 -13.88 7.89 -1.12
N ARG A 30 -12.88 8.21 -1.94
CA ARG A 30 -12.64 9.60 -2.36
C ARG A 30 -13.83 10.21 -3.08
N PRO A 31 -14.38 9.62 -4.17
CA PRO A 31 -15.56 10.18 -4.83
C PRO A 31 -16.76 10.31 -3.88
N ALA A 32 -17.00 9.31 -3.03
CA ALA A 32 -18.08 9.35 -2.05
C ALA A 32 -17.93 10.52 -1.07
N ILE A 33 -16.72 10.76 -0.54
CA ILE A 33 -16.43 11.90 0.35
C ILE A 33 -16.63 13.25 -0.36
N ILE A 34 -16.26 13.35 -1.63
CA ILE A 34 -16.45 14.58 -2.41
C ILE A 34 -17.93 14.87 -2.62
N ALA A 35 -18.74 13.84 -2.89
CA ALA A 35 -20.18 13.98 -3.09
C ALA A 35 -20.94 14.27 -1.78
N ALA A 36 -20.53 13.67 -0.67
CA ALA A 36 -21.30 13.69 0.58
C ALA A 36 -20.92 14.80 1.57
N LEU A 37 -19.70 15.35 1.51
CA LEU A 37 -19.19 16.27 2.53
C LEU A 37 -18.69 17.57 1.91
N GLU A 38 -18.77 18.67 2.67
CA GLU A 38 -18.23 19.97 2.31
C GLU A 38 -16.79 20.18 2.85
N GLY A 39 -16.07 21.13 2.26
CA GLY A 39 -14.60 21.29 2.31
C GLY A 39 -13.88 20.81 3.59
N PRO A 40 -14.05 21.48 4.75
CA PRO A 40 -13.33 21.15 5.98
C PRO A 40 -13.63 19.74 6.53
N LEU A 41 -14.87 19.27 6.37
CA LEU A 41 -15.30 17.97 6.88
C LEU A 41 -14.61 16.82 6.15
N ARG A 42 -14.30 17.01 4.85
CA ARG A 42 -13.50 16.05 4.06
C ARG A 42 -12.11 15.86 4.67
N LEU A 43 -11.43 16.95 5.02
CA LEU A 43 -10.08 16.91 5.59
C LEU A 43 -10.08 16.24 6.97
N ARG A 44 -11.04 16.60 7.83
CA ARG A 44 -11.22 16.00 9.15
C ARG A 44 -11.45 14.48 9.05
N LEU A 45 -12.27 14.03 8.10
CA LEU A 45 -12.47 12.60 7.87
C LEU A 45 -11.19 11.89 7.41
N TRP A 46 -10.43 12.46 6.48
CA TRP A 46 -9.16 11.85 6.03
C TRP A 46 -8.13 11.73 7.15
N VAL A 47 -8.05 12.72 8.05
CA VAL A 47 -7.21 12.65 9.25
C VAL A 47 -7.60 11.48 10.16
N GLN A 48 -8.86 11.05 10.15
CA GLN A 48 -9.34 9.88 10.88
C GLN A 48 -9.12 8.56 10.12
N VAL A 49 -9.26 8.57 8.79
CA VAL A 49 -9.12 7.37 7.96
C VAL A 49 -7.67 6.91 7.85
N PHE A 50 -6.74 7.83 7.53
CA PHE A 50 -5.35 7.46 7.27
C PHE A 50 -4.68 6.69 8.41
N PRO A 51 -4.76 7.10 9.69
CA PRO A 51 -4.06 6.42 10.76
C PRO A 51 -4.57 4.98 10.95
N ARG A 52 -5.90 4.78 10.85
CA ARG A 52 -6.53 3.46 10.96
C ARG A 52 -6.09 2.55 9.81
N PHE A 53 -6.08 3.06 8.58
CA PHE A 53 -5.59 2.29 7.43
C PHE A 53 -4.08 2.01 7.54
N PHE A 54 -3.29 2.97 7.98
CA PHE A 54 -1.83 2.83 8.08
C PHE A 54 -1.39 1.79 9.11
N THR A 55 -2.17 1.54 10.17
CA THR A 55 -1.95 0.38 11.05
C THR A 55 -1.96 -0.94 10.28
N TRP A 56 -2.94 -1.12 9.38
CA TRP A 56 -3.01 -2.31 8.53
C TRP A 56 -1.90 -2.36 7.48
N VAL A 57 -1.49 -1.20 6.96
CA VAL A 57 -0.33 -1.11 6.06
C VAL A 57 0.95 -1.53 6.78
N TRP A 58 1.17 -1.10 8.03
CA TRP A 58 2.32 -1.55 8.82
C TRP A 58 2.34 -3.07 9.02
N LEU A 59 1.19 -3.68 9.30
CA LEU A 59 1.07 -5.14 9.36
C LEU A 59 1.43 -5.78 8.02
N ALA A 60 0.92 -5.26 6.91
CA ALA A 60 1.24 -5.77 5.57
C ALA A 60 2.74 -5.62 5.23
N ILE A 61 3.36 -4.50 5.62
CA ILE A 61 4.80 -4.25 5.45
C ILE A 61 5.62 -5.31 6.15
N VAL A 62 5.22 -5.80 7.32
CA VAL A 62 5.96 -6.88 8.01
C VAL A 62 5.62 -8.25 7.43
N ILE A 63 4.34 -8.53 7.18
CA ILE A 63 3.87 -9.86 6.76
C ILE A 63 4.42 -10.21 5.37
N LEU A 64 4.41 -9.29 4.40
CA LEU A 64 4.82 -9.55 3.02
C LEU A 64 6.27 -10.07 2.89
N PRO A 65 7.31 -9.41 3.42
CA PRO A 65 8.68 -9.90 3.31
C PRO A 65 8.89 -11.19 4.11
N VAL A 66 8.32 -11.32 5.31
CA VAL A 66 8.46 -12.54 6.12
C VAL A 66 7.90 -13.74 5.38
N THR A 67 6.66 -13.65 4.91
CA THR A 67 6.00 -14.73 4.18
C THR A 67 6.62 -14.97 2.81
N GLY A 68 7.06 -13.92 2.11
CA GLY A 68 7.73 -14.02 0.81
C GLY A 68 9.08 -14.71 0.90
N VAL A 69 9.89 -14.40 1.91
CA VAL A 69 11.18 -15.07 2.15
C VAL A 69 10.98 -16.52 2.56
N VAL A 70 10.01 -16.82 3.44
CA VAL A 70 9.67 -18.20 3.80
C VAL A 70 9.28 -18.99 2.55
N PHE A 71 8.39 -18.45 1.71
CA PHE A 71 7.99 -19.10 0.46
C PHE A 71 9.19 -19.30 -0.48
N ALA A 72 10.02 -18.29 -0.67
CA ALA A 72 11.17 -18.39 -1.57
C ALA A 72 12.20 -19.43 -1.10
N ARG A 73 12.52 -19.49 0.19
CA ARG A 73 13.47 -20.48 0.75
C ARG A 73 12.97 -21.92 0.67
N LEU A 74 11.65 -22.13 0.67
CA LEU A 74 11.07 -23.47 0.54
C LEU A 74 11.00 -23.95 -0.91
N ASN A 75 11.07 -23.04 -1.90
CA ASN A 75 10.90 -23.37 -3.32
C ASN A 75 12.18 -23.18 -4.16
N TYR A 76 13.16 -22.41 -3.67
CA TYR A 76 14.39 -22.10 -4.39
C TYR A 76 15.64 -22.37 -3.54
N PRO A 77 16.76 -22.84 -4.14
CA PRO A 77 18.01 -23.08 -3.41
C PRO A 77 18.61 -21.81 -2.77
N SER A 78 18.40 -20.64 -3.39
CA SER A 78 18.78 -19.34 -2.86
C SER A 78 17.87 -18.23 -3.43
N LEU A 79 17.86 -17.06 -2.79
CA LEU A 79 17.11 -15.89 -3.30
C LEU A 79 17.72 -15.33 -4.59
N GLU A 80 19.02 -15.49 -4.80
CA GLU A 80 19.71 -15.06 -6.02
C GLU A 80 19.33 -15.93 -7.23
N LEU A 81 19.08 -17.22 -6.98
CA LEU A 81 18.62 -18.19 -7.97
C LEU A 81 17.10 -18.17 -8.17
N ALA A 82 16.36 -17.34 -7.43
CA ALA A 82 14.93 -17.17 -7.63
C ALA A 82 14.66 -16.50 -9.00
N PRO A 83 13.52 -16.80 -9.66
CA PRO A 83 13.17 -16.19 -10.93
C PRO A 83 13.19 -14.66 -10.88
N ARG A 84 13.55 -14.02 -12.00
CA ARG A 84 13.68 -12.55 -12.11
C ARG A 84 12.44 -11.77 -11.65
N TYR A 85 11.23 -12.34 -11.83
CA TYR A 85 10.01 -11.70 -11.37
C TYR A 85 9.95 -11.56 -9.85
N VAL A 86 10.54 -12.49 -9.08
CA VAL A 86 10.62 -12.42 -7.62
C VAL A 86 11.50 -11.23 -7.21
N GLN A 87 12.64 -11.06 -7.86
CA GLN A 87 13.53 -9.92 -7.64
C GLN A 87 12.84 -8.59 -7.98
N ALA A 88 12.10 -8.54 -9.09
CA ALA A 88 11.30 -7.37 -9.45
C ALA A 88 10.20 -7.07 -8.42
N MET A 89 9.48 -8.08 -7.93
CA MET A 89 8.48 -7.91 -6.87
C MET A 89 9.10 -7.35 -5.58
N MET A 90 10.28 -7.84 -5.19
CA MET A 90 11.02 -7.32 -4.03
C MET A 90 11.43 -5.86 -4.22
N GLY A 91 11.97 -5.51 -5.39
CA GLY A 91 12.36 -4.14 -5.71
C GLY A 91 11.16 -3.18 -5.69
N LEU A 92 10.05 -3.56 -6.31
CA LEU A 92 8.82 -2.77 -6.32
C LEU A 92 8.23 -2.62 -4.91
N TYR A 93 8.27 -3.67 -4.09
CA TYR A 93 7.86 -3.60 -2.69
C TYR A 93 8.68 -2.56 -1.91
N VAL A 94 10.01 -2.52 -2.08
CA VAL A 94 10.87 -1.50 -1.42
C VAL A 94 10.46 -0.09 -1.83
N VAL A 95 10.19 0.13 -3.12
CA VAL A 95 9.68 1.42 -3.62
C VAL A 95 8.35 1.76 -2.97
N MET A 96 7.42 0.81 -2.86
CA MET A 96 6.12 1.03 -2.22
C MET A 96 6.24 1.42 -0.75
N VAL A 97 7.13 0.75 -0.01
CA VAL A 97 7.43 1.09 1.38
C VAL A 97 8.02 2.49 1.49
N ALA A 98 8.95 2.87 0.61
CA ALA A 98 9.54 4.21 0.62
C ALA A 98 8.49 5.31 0.38
N VAL A 99 7.55 5.09 -0.56
CA VAL A 99 6.43 6.01 -0.80
C VAL A 99 5.53 6.09 0.44
N PHE A 100 5.19 4.95 1.05
CA PHE A 100 4.40 4.91 2.28
C PHE A 100 5.09 5.66 3.42
N LEU A 101 6.38 5.44 3.66
CA LEU A 101 7.14 6.12 4.71
C LEU A 101 7.15 7.63 4.51
N ARG A 102 7.30 8.10 3.26
CA ARG A 102 7.21 9.52 2.94
C ARG A 102 5.83 10.10 3.29
N ILE A 103 4.76 9.40 2.95
CA ILE A 103 3.39 9.82 3.29
C ILE A 103 3.20 9.85 4.82
N HIS A 104 3.53 8.73 5.48
CA HIS A 104 3.31 8.53 6.90
C HIS A 104 4.12 9.50 7.77
N SER A 105 5.40 9.68 7.47
CA SER A 105 6.32 10.42 8.34
C SER A 105 6.37 11.92 8.05
N LEU A 106 6.10 12.35 6.82
CA LEU A 106 6.19 13.77 6.45
C LEU A 106 4.81 14.40 6.26
N GLN A 107 3.93 13.77 5.47
CA GLN A 107 2.69 14.43 5.02
C GLN A 107 1.52 14.24 5.98
N LEU A 108 1.41 13.10 6.66
CA LEU A 108 0.32 12.87 7.62
C LEU A 108 0.41 13.82 8.84
N PRO A 109 1.59 14.04 9.46
CA PRO A 109 1.72 15.03 10.53
C PRO A 109 1.40 16.45 10.06
N GLU A 110 1.90 16.83 8.88
CA GLU A 110 1.63 18.13 8.24
C GLU A 110 0.12 18.33 8.01
N LEU A 111 -0.58 17.33 7.47
CA LEU A 111 -2.03 17.38 7.28
C LEU A 111 -2.77 17.54 8.62
N ARG A 112 -2.36 16.80 9.66
CA ARG A 112 -2.98 16.90 10.99
C ARG A 112 -2.80 18.28 11.58
N GLN A 113 -1.60 18.86 11.48
CA GLN A 113 -1.31 20.21 11.97
C GLN A 113 -2.16 21.25 11.24
N ALA A 114 -2.21 21.23 9.91
CA ALA A 114 -3.04 22.16 9.14
C ALA A 114 -4.54 22.04 9.48
N VAL A 115 -5.05 20.81 9.70
CA VAL A 115 -6.45 20.60 10.10
C VAL A 115 -6.73 21.06 11.55
N GLN A 116 -5.78 20.88 12.47
CA GLN A 116 -5.89 21.35 13.85
C GLN A 116 -5.83 22.88 13.94
N ALA A 117 -5.01 23.51 13.11
CA ALA A 117 -4.90 24.97 13.01
C ALA A 117 -5.98 25.61 12.11
N GLU A 118 -6.92 24.82 11.60
CA GLU A 118 -7.99 25.25 10.68
C GLU A 118 -7.49 25.94 9.39
N GLN A 119 -6.27 25.61 8.97
CA GLN A 119 -5.64 26.08 7.74
C GLN A 119 -6.11 25.25 6.54
N TRP A 120 -7.38 25.42 6.15
CA TRP A 120 -8.05 24.56 5.18
C TRP A 120 -7.40 24.51 3.79
N ALA A 121 -6.90 25.64 3.29
CA ALA A 121 -6.23 25.72 1.99
C ALA A 121 -4.93 24.92 1.97
N GLU A 122 -4.13 25.04 3.04
CA GLU A 122 -2.89 24.29 3.22
C GLU A 122 -3.20 22.79 3.36
N GLY A 123 -4.14 22.42 4.23
CA GLY A 123 -4.56 21.03 4.42
C GLY A 123 -5.05 20.37 3.13
N ALA A 124 -5.78 21.10 2.28
CA ALA A 124 -6.18 20.63 0.95
C ALA A 124 -4.98 20.39 0.03
N GLY A 125 -3.97 21.27 0.07
CA GLY A 125 -2.71 21.10 -0.64
C GLY A 125 -1.96 19.84 -0.21
N VAL A 126 -1.82 19.63 1.10
CA VAL A 126 -1.17 18.42 1.68
C VAL A 126 -1.92 17.16 1.26
N LEU A 127 -3.26 17.14 1.39
CA LEU A 127 -4.08 16.00 0.98
C LEU A 127 -3.94 15.70 -0.52
N GLY A 128 -3.80 16.75 -1.35
CA GLY A 128 -3.50 16.61 -2.78
C GLY A 128 -2.18 15.86 -3.02
N ARG A 129 -1.12 16.18 -2.27
CA ARG A 129 0.18 15.50 -2.36
C ARG A 129 0.11 14.05 -1.88
N ILE A 130 -0.56 13.80 -0.74
CA ILE A 130 -0.79 12.44 -0.23
C ILE A 130 -1.50 11.60 -1.30
N ARG A 131 -2.59 12.12 -1.87
CA ARG A 131 -3.38 11.43 -2.89
C ARG A 131 -2.57 11.08 -4.13
N ARG A 132 -1.70 11.98 -4.59
CA ARG A 132 -0.82 11.71 -5.74
C ARG A 132 0.12 10.54 -5.43
N LEU A 133 0.74 10.54 -4.25
CA LEU A 133 1.63 9.45 -3.84
C LEU A 133 0.88 8.13 -3.63
N VAL A 134 -0.30 8.14 -3.03
CA VAL A 134 -1.16 6.95 -2.90
C VAL A 134 -1.55 6.41 -4.27
N GLY A 135 -1.88 7.26 -5.24
CA GLY A 135 -2.20 6.85 -6.61
C GLY A 135 -1.01 6.19 -7.32
N ILE A 136 0.20 6.76 -7.19
CA ILE A 136 1.43 6.14 -7.70
C ILE A 136 1.67 4.78 -7.03
N ASN A 137 1.52 4.73 -5.70
CA ASN A 137 1.72 3.50 -4.94
C ASN A 137 0.73 2.40 -5.31
N LEU A 138 -0.53 2.77 -5.58
CA LEU A 138 -1.55 1.86 -6.07
C LEU A 138 -1.19 1.28 -7.45
N LEU A 139 -0.73 2.10 -8.39
CA LEU A 139 -0.30 1.62 -9.71
C LEU A 139 0.86 0.62 -9.60
N ILE A 140 1.84 0.90 -8.74
CA ILE A 140 2.94 -0.03 -8.46
C ILE A 140 2.40 -1.33 -7.86
N GLY A 141 1.51 -1.24 -6.86
CA GLY A 141 0.89 -2.40 -6.23
C GLY A 141 0.10 -3.27 -7.23
N LEU A 142 -0.67 -2.65 -8.13
CA LEU A 142 -1.38 -3.36 -9.18
C LEU A 142 -0.42 -4.04 -10.16
N ALA A 143 0.70 -3.39 -10.51
CA ALA A 143 1.74 -4.00 -11.35
C ALA A 143 2.39 -5.21 -10.67
N VAL A 144 2.66 -5.14 -9.35
CA VAL A 144 3.17 -6.28 -8.56
C VAL A 144 2.17 -7.44 -8.57
N VAL A 145 0.88 -7.17 -8.37
CA VAL A 145 -0.17 -8.20 -8.41
C VAL A 145 -0.28 -8.82 -9.80
N ALA A 146 -0.23 -8.02 -10.87
CA ALA A 146 -0.26 -8.52 -12.24
C ALA A 146 0.96 -9.40 -12.56
N LEU A 147 2.17 -9.00 -12.12
CA LEU A 147 3.39 -9.77 -12.27
C LEU A 147 3.31 -11.12 -11.54
N ALA A 148 2.74 -11.13 -10.33
CA ALA A 148 2.52 -12.36 -9.57
C ALA A 148 1.48 -13.28 -10.24
N ALA A 149 0.43 -12.72 -10.85
CA ALA A 149 -0.61 -13.47 -11.53
C ALA A 149 -0.14 -14.10 -12.86
N ALA A 150 0.72 -13.40 -13.60
CA ALA A 150 1.24 -13.87 -14.88
C ALA A 150 2.31 -14.99 -14.79
N ARG A 151 2.62 -15.44 -13.57
CA ARG A 151 3.63 -16.47 -13.25
C ARG A 151 3.59 -17.75 -14.10
N PRO A 152 2.45 -18.28 -14.62
CA PRO A 152 2.46 -19.51 -15.43
C PRO A 152 2.64 -19.26 -16.93
N ALA A 153 2.48 -18.03 -17.44
CA ALA A 153 2.22 -17.81 -18.87
C ALA A 153 3.35 -17.09 -19.62
N LEU A 154 4.30 -16.45 -18.93
CA LEU A 154 5.23 -15.52 -19.58
C LEU A 154 6.67 -16.04 -19.79
N TRP A 155 7.04 -17.20 -19.23
CA TRP A 155 8.45 -17.64 -19.19
C TRP A 155 8.63 -19.18 -19.17
N SER A 156 7.74 -19.92 -19.84
CA SER A 156 7.99 -21.33 -20.22
C SER A 156 8.82 -21.41 -21.49
#